data_AF-A0AAD9G1U7-F1
#
_entry.id   AF-A0AAD9G1U7-F1
#
_cell.length_a   1.000
_cell.length_b   1.000
_cell.length_c   1.000
_cell.angle_alpha   90.00
_cell.angle_beta   90.00
_cell.angle_gamma   90.00
#
_symmetry.space_group_name_H-M   'P 1'
#
loop_
_entity.id
_entity.type
_entity.pdbx_description
1 polymer ?
#
loop_
_entity_poly.entity_id
_entity_poly.type
_entity_poly.pdbx_seq_one_letter_code
_entity_poly.pdbx_strand_id
1 'polypeptide(L)'
;MKPMLLINVFLLLFAFTTNVQAMELTLYGGPTQIGKFEIDEETQRCYNLYNCWGGPNKSATWNSVKPRTNVVFYSHPNCQTHQAVGKGTPDGSLYFSDVNFPQVVMAFMIWESGKYATSGIEDICHQDENSVVNSTNAT
;
A
#
# COMPACT_ATOMS: atom_id res chain seq x y z
N MET A 1 35.95 6.24 44.70
CA MET A 1 36.00 5.70 43.33
C MET A 1 35.31 4.34 43.28
N LYS A 2 34.12 4.26 42.67
CA LYS A 2 33.60 3.03 42.02
C LYS A 2 32.43 3.39 41.09
N PRO A 3 32.65 3.64 39.79
CA PRO A 3 31.58 3.67 38.80
C PRO A 3 31.54 2.29 38.15
N MET A 4 30.79 1.35 38.71
CA MET A 4 30.72 -0.01 38.18
C MET A 4 29.29 -0.55 38.27
N LEU A 5 28.32 0.26 37.83
CA LEU A 5 26.93 -0.19 37.67
C LEU A 5 26.15 0.53 36.56
N LEU A 6 26.74 1.54 35.91
CA LEU A 6 26.08 2.31 34.84
C LEU A 6 26.31 1.74 33.43
N ILE A 7 27.28 0.83 33.24
CA ILE A 7 27.67 0.36 31.91
C ILE A 7 26.78 -0.78 31.38
N ASN A 8 26.13 -1.55 32.26
CA ASN A 8 25.30 -2.69 31.83
C ASN A 8 23.85 -2.35 31.45
N VAL A 9 23.37 -1.13 31.72
CA VAL A 9 21.99 -0.74 31.32
C VAL A 9 21.95 -0.16 29.90
N PHE A 10 23.07 0.36 29.40
CA PHE A 10 23.14 0.97 28.07
C PHE A 10 23.21 -0.03 26.91
N LEU A 11 23.57 -1.29 27.17
CA LEU A 11 23.65 -2.34 26.14
C LEU A 11 22.33 -3.12 25.91
N LEU A 12 21.31 -2.91 26.75
CA LEU A 12 20.00 -3.56 26.62
C LEU A 12 18.95 -2.73 25.86
N LEU A 13 19.29 -1.52 25.40
CA LEU A 13 18.33 -0.55 24.86
C LEU A 13 18.31 -0.41 23.32
N PHE A 14 19.13 -1.15 22.58
CA PHE A 14 19.30 -0.94 21.13
C PHE A 14 19.03 -2.19 20.27
N ALA A 15 18.02 -2.98 20.63
CA ALA A 15 17.55 -4.07 19.76
C ALA A 15 16.01 -4.14 19.72
N PHE A 16 15.33 -3.00 19.68
CA PHE A 16 14.01 -2.97 19.07
C PHE A 16 14.23 -2.89 17.56
N THR A 17 14.51 -4.04 16.94
CA THR A 17 14.40 -4.18 15.49
C THR A 17 12.92 -4.02 15.17
N THR A 18 12.48 -2.82 14.82
CA THR A 18 11.17 -2.63 14.21
C THR A 18 11.20 -3.37 12.89
N ASN A 19 10.54 -4.53 12.81
CA ASN A 19 10.27 -5.16 11.53
C ASN A 19 9.37 -4.19 10.76
N VAL A 20 9.94 -3.42 9.85
CA VAL A 20 9.16 -2.69 8.85
C VAL A 20 8.63 -3.75 7.92
N GLN A 21 7.41 -4.21 8.17
CA GLN A 21 6.71 -5.09 7.24
C GLN A 21 6.18 -4.22 6.11
N ALA A 22 6.67 -4.45 4.89
CA ALA A 22 6.19 -3.74 3.71
C ALA A 22 4.68 -3.99 3.54
N MET A 23 3.93 -2.92 3.28
CA MET A 23 2.51 -3.05 2.96
C MET A 23 2.38 -3.59 1.55
N GLU A 24 1.58 -4.63 1.36
CA GLU A 24 1.37 -5.26 0.05
C GLU A 24 -0.12 -5.24 -0.27
N LEU A 25 -0.45 -4.88 -1.51
CA LEU A 25 -1.77 -5.08 -2.12
C LEU A 25 -1.65 -6.05 -3.27
N THR A 26 -2.52 -7.05 -3.29
CA THR A 26 -2.65 -7.97 -4.43
C THR A 26 -4.05 -7.86 -5.05
N LEU A 27 -4.10 -7.63 -6.36
CA LEU A 27 -5.32 -7.70 -7.18
C LEU A 27 -5.38 -9.03 -7.94
N TYR A 28 -6.57 -9.63 -7.99
CA TYR A 28 -6.83 -10.89 -8.68
C TYR A 28 -7.87 -10.69 -9.77
N GLY A 29 -7.50 -10.92 -11.03
CA GLY A 29 -8.42 -10.84 -12.17
C GLY A 29 -8.93 -12.18 -12.68
N GLY A 30 -8.14 -13.24 -12.49
CA GLY A 30 -8.43 -14.59 -12.92
C GLY A 30 -7.47 -15.60 -12.30
N PRO A 31 -7.50 -16.87 -12.72
CA PRO A 31 -6.65 -17.92 -12.15
C PRO A 31 -5.14 -17.61 -12.23
N THR A 32 -4.72 -16.84 -13.22
CA THR A 32 -3.31 -16.52 -13.50
C THR A 32 -3.02 -15.03 -13.55
N GLN A 33 -4.03 -14.16 -13.46
CA GLN A 33 -3.86 -12.71 -13.54
C GLN A 33 -3.79 -12.14 -12.13
N ILE A 34 -2.58 -11.83 -11.69
CA ILE A 34 -2.25 -11.34 -10.34
C ILE A 34 -1.43 -10.07 -10.49
N GLY A 35 -1.88 -8.99 -9.87
CA GLY A 35 -1.16 -7.71 -9.78
C GLY A 35 -0.71 -7.50 -8.35
N LYS A 36 0.57 -7.31 -8.12
CA LYS A 36 1.14 -7.03 -6.80
C LYS A 36 1.68 -5.62 -6.77
N PHE A 37 1.40 -4.91 -5.68
CA PHE A 37 1.78 -3.53 -5.49
C PHE A 37 2.33 -3.38 -4.08
N GLU A 38 3.56 -2.89 -3.97
CA GLU A 38 4.10 -2.42 -2.69
C GLU A 38 3.50 -1.04 -2.40
N ILE A 39 3.07 -0.82 -1.17
CA ILE A 39 2.47 0.43 -0.73
C ILE A 39 3.37 1.04 0.32
N ASP A 40 3.66 2.34 0.21
CA ASP A 40 4.34 3.06 1.28
C ASP A 40 3.37 3.32 2.47
N GLU A 41 3.88 3.88 3.55
CA GLU A 41 3.06 4.15 4.74
C GLU A 41 2.13 5.38 4.59
N GLU A 42 2.14 6.06 3.44
CA GLU A 42 1.39 7.28 3.18
C GLU A 42 -0.11 6.97 3.06
N THR A 43 -0.90 7.64 3.91
CA THR A 43 -2.36 7.60 3.82
C THR A 43 -2.85 8.74 2.92
N GLN A 44 -4.05 8.60 2.36
CA GLN A 44 -4.63 9.62 1.47
C GLN A 44 -3.81 9.92 0.19
N ARG A 45 -2.91 9.03 -0.22
CA ARG A 45 -2.33 9.03 -1.57
C ARG A 45 -3.18 8.18 -2.51
N CYS A 46 -3.49 8.72 -3.68
CA CYS A 46 -4.15 7.97 -4.73
C CYS A 46 -3.12 7.23 -5.59
N TYR A 47 -3.14 5.90 -5.57
CA TYR A 47 -2.32 5.06 -6.40
C TYR A 47 -3.06 4.71 -7.69
N ASN A 48 -2.72 5.41 -8.77
CA ASN A 48 -3.23 5.15 -10.10
C ASN A 48 -2.48 3.96 -10.71
N LEU A 49 -3.22 2.95 -11.16
CA LEU A 49 -2.70 1.72 -11.77
C LEU A 49 -3.26 1.47 -13.18
N TYR A 50 -3.94 2.47 -13.76
CA TYR A 50 -4.59 2.38 -15.07
C TYR A 50 -3.65 1.93 -16.19
N ASN A 51 -2.37 2.31 -16.12
CA ASN A 51 -1.38 2.04 -17.17
C ASN A 51 -0.81 0.61 -17.13
N CYS A 52 -0.89 -0.09 -16.00
CA CYS A 52 -0.29 -1.42 -15.81
C CYS A 52 -1.30 -2.50 -15.39
N TRP A 53 -2.55 -2.12 -15.14
CA TRP A 53 -3.59 -3.07 -14.74
C TRP A 53 -4.94 -2.73 -15.40
N GLY A 54 -5.33 -3.56 -16.37
CA GLY A 54 -6.56 -3.37 -17.16
C GLY A 54 -7.78 -4.17 -16.70
N GLY A 55 -7.65 -5.04 -15.69
CA GLY A 55 -8.69 -5.97 -15.27
C GLY A 55 -8.87 -7.21 -16.17
N PRO A 56 -9.94 -8.03 -15.97
CA PRO A 56 -11.02 -7.86 -14.98
C PRO A 56 -10.51 -7.98 -13.52
N ASN A 57 -11.35 -7.59 -12.56
CA ASN A 57 -11.04 -7.64 -11.13
C ASN A 57 -12.09 -8.47 -10.41
N LYS A 58 -11.66 -9.56 -9.77
CA LYS A 58 -12.51 -10.43 -8.96
C LYS A 58 -12.40 -10.09 -7.48
N SER A 59 -11.18 -9.92 -7.00
CA SER A 59 -10.92 -9.64 -5.60
C SER A 59 -9.60 -8.92 -5.39
N ALA A 60 -9.43 -8.44 -4.17
CA ALA A 60 -8.18 -7.91 -3.67
C ALA A 60 -7.86 -8.52 -2.30
N THR A 61 -6.57 -8.61 -1.98
CA THR A 61 -6.07 -8.83 -0.63
C THR A 61 -5.06 -7.75 -0.29
N TRP A 62 -4.91 -7.47 1.00
CA TRP A 62 -3.88 -6.58 1.49
C TRP A 62 -3.29 -7.13 2.79
N ASN A 63 -2.04 -6.79 3.05
CA ASN A 63 -1.32 -7.19 4.25
C ASN A 63 -0.61 -5.99 4.88
N SER A 64 -0.57 -5.95 6.20
CA SER A 64 0.18 -4.97 7.02
C SER A 64 -0.15 -3.50 6.78
N VAL A 65 -1.31 -3.22 6.21
CA VAL A 65 -1.81 -1.85 6.06
C VAL A 65 -1.95 -1.20 7.44
N LYS A 66 -1.74 0.12 7.52
CA LYS A 66 -1.82 0.88 8.77
C LYS A 66 -3.11 0.56 9.55
N PRO A 67 -3.03 0.23 10.86
CA PRO A 67 -4.22 -0.03 11.66
C PRO A 67 -5.20 1.13 11.66
N ARG A 68 -6.51 0.82 11.72
CA ARG A 68 -7.60 1.81 11.67
C ARG A 68 -7.66 2.62 10.36
N THR A 69 -7.13 2.07 9.27
CA THR A 69 -7.31 2.63 7.93
C THR A 69 -8.06 1.63 7.03
N ASN A 70 -8.78 2.12 6.02
CA ASN A 70 -9.47 1.27 5.05
C ASN A 70 -8.70 1.23 3.73
N VAL A 71 -8.71 0.09 3.05
CA VAL A 71 -8.23 0.00 1.66
C VAL A 71 -9.41 0.28 0.73
N VAL A 72 -9.31 1.30 -0.12
CA VAL A 72 -10.41 1.73 -0.99
C VAL A 72 -10.00 1.65 -2.44
N PHE A 73 -10.84 1.01 -3.25
CA PHE A 73 -10.63 0.79 -4.68
C PHE A 73 -11.57 1.68 -5.48
N TYR A 74 -11.10 2.19 -6.62
CA TYR A 74 -11.84 3.12 -7.48
C TYR A 74 -11.86 2.63 -8.92
N SER A 75 -12.99 2.86 -9.59
CA SER A 75 -13.12 2.61 -11.03
C SER A 75 -12.68 3.82 -11.87
N HIS A 76 -12.00 4.79 -11.25
CA HIS A 76 -11.48 5.99 -11.89
C HIS A 76 -10.01 6.19 -11.48
N PRO A 77 -9.11 6.56 -12.41
CA PRO A 77 -7.67 6.64 -12.15
C PRO A 77 -7.26 7.67 -11.09
N ASN A 78 -8.09 8.70 -10.88
CA ASN A 78 -7.80 9.80 -9.94
C ASN A 78 -8.46 9.62 -8.55
N CYS A 79 -8.84 8.41 -8.17
CA CYS A 79 -9.53 8.11 -6.91
C CYS A 79 -10.81 8.95 -6.69
N GLN A 80 -11.65 9.01 -7.72
CA GLN A 80 -12.89 9.78 -7.71
C GLN A 80 -14.08 8.90 -8.07
N THR A 81 -15.21 9.10 -7.38
CA THR A 81 -16.49 8.40 -7.63
C THR A 81 -16.37 6.87 -7.52
N HIS A 82 -17.49 6.15 -7.59
CA HIS A 82 -17.61 4.67 -7.62
C HIS A 82 -16.47 3.92 -6.91
N GLN A 83 -16.69 3.62 -5.63
CA GLN A 83 -15.67 3.06 -4.75
C GLN A 83 -16.12 1.76 -4.08
N ALA A 84 -15.15 0.89 -3.84
CA ALA A 84 -15.30 -0.30 -3.01
C ALA A 84 -14.40 -0.14 -1.77
N VAL A 85 -14.98 -0.31 -0.58
CA VAL A 85 -14.28 -0.11 0.69
C VAL A 85 -13.99 -1.46 1.34
N GLY A 86 -12.71 -1.83 1.41
CA GLY A 86 -12.20 -2.93 2.23
C GLY A 86 -12.18 -2.53 3.71
N LYS A 87 -12.40 -3.51 4.60
CA LYS A 87 -12.50 -3.29 6.05
C LYS A 87 -11.22 -2.68 6.63
N GLY A 88 -11.38 -2.00 7.77
CA GLY A 88 -10.31 -1.29 8.48
C GLY A 88 -9.32 -2.16 9.26
N THR A 89 -8.95 -3.33 8.71
CA THR A 89 -8.01 -4.28 9.32
C THR A 89 -6.67 -4.24 8.60
N PRO A 90 -5.53 -4.44 9.30
CA PRO A 90 -4.20 -4.45 8.67
C PRO A 90 -4.06 -5.48 7.55
N ASP A 91 -4.68 -6.64 7.75
CA ASP A 91 -4.77 -7.70 6.75
C ASP A 91 -6.23 -7.90 6.37
N GLY A 92 -6.50 -8.19 5.11
CA GLY A 92 -7.87 -8.37 4.66
C GLY A 92 -8.02 -8.79 3.22
N SER A 93 -9.29 -8.97 2.84
CA SER A 93 -9.69 -9.29 1.49
C SER A 93 -11.04 -8.67 1.15
N LEU A 94 -11.29 -8.48 -0.13
CA LEU A 94 -12.56 -8.00 -0.66
C LEU A 94 -12.84 -8.69 -2.00
N TYR A 95 -14.01 -9.29 -2.13
CA TYR A 95 -14.54 -9.71 -3.42
C TYR A 95 -15.39 -8.56 -3.98
N PHE A 96 -15.08 -8.10 -5.19
CA PHE A 96 -15.75 -6.93 -5.77
C PHE A 96 -17.22 -7.19 -6.10
N SER A 97 -17.59 -8.46 -6.34
CA SER A 97 -18.97 -8.91 -6.48
C SER A 97 -19.82 -8.63 -5.24
N ASP A 98 -19.25 -8.80 -4.05
CA ASP A 98 -19.99 -8.74 -2.78
C ASP A 98 -20.42 -7.29 -2.46
N VAL A 99 -19.78 -6.32 -3.09
CA VAL A 99 -20.04 -4.88 -2.92
C VAL A 99 -20.54 -4.21 -4.20
N ASN A 100 -20.97 -5.00 -5.20
CA ASN A 100 -21.47 -4.51 -6.49
C ASN A 100 -20.55 -3.49 -7.18
N PHE A 101 -19.23 -3.69 -7.06
CA PHE A 101 -18.25 -2.79 -7.65
C PHE A 101 -17.95 -3.20 -9.11
N PRO A 102 -17.73 -2.23 -10.03
CA PRO A 102 -17.37 -2.53 -11.42
C PRO A 102 -16.13 -3.43 -11.50
N GLN A 103 -16.05 -4.29 -12.51
CA GLN A 103 -14.94 -5.25 -12.66
C GLN A 103 -13.59 -4.61 -13.04
N VAL A 104 -13.47 -3.28 -12.97
CA VAL A 104 -12.24 -2.55 -13.29
C VAL A 104 -11.85 -1.65 -12.13
N VAL A 105 -10.81 -2.05 -11.41
CA VAL A 105 -10.06 -1.19 -10.50
C VAL A 105 -9.05 -0.42 -11.36
N MET A 106 -9.05 0.90 -11.25
CA MET A 106 -8.11 1.80 -11.92
C MET A 106 -7.21 2.54 -10.93
N ALA A 107 -7.60 2.59 -9.66
CA ALA A 107 -6.80 3.18 -8.59
C ALA A 107 -7.18 2.60 -7.23
N PHE A 108 -6.31 2.78 -6.23
CA PHE A 108 -6.63 2.53 -4.82
C PHE A 108 -6.08 3.62 -3.91
N MET A 109 -6.58 3.69 -2.68
CA MET A 109 -6.12 4.62 -1.65
C MET A 109 -6.29 4.02 -0.25
N ILE A 110 -5.35 4.32 0.64
CA ILE A 110 -5.46 4.01 2.07
C ILE A 110 -6.16 5.18 2.78
N TRP A 111 -7.33 4.91 3.38
CA TRP A 111 -8.18 5.88 4.05
C TRP A 111 -7.93 5.95 5.54
N GLU A 112 -7.39 7.06 6.03
CA GLU A 112 -7.28 7.34 7.47
C GLU A 112 -8.33 8.35 7.94
N SER A 113 -8.49 9.46 7.22
CA SER A 113 -9.33 10.59 7.64
C SER A 113 -10.48 10.93 6.71
N GLY A 114 -10.51 10.41 5.47
CA GLY A 114 -11.56 10.74 4.53
C GLY A 114 -11.39 10.18 3.12
N LYS A 115 -12.21 10.72 2.22
CA LYS A 115 -12.40 10.23 0.85
C LYS A 115 -11.57 10.91 -0.22
N TYR A 116 -10.74 11.88 0.15
CA TYR A 116 -10.00 12.72 -0.79
C TYR A 116 -8.51 12.38 -0.75
N ALA A 117 -7.88 12.42 -1.92
CA ALA A 117 -6.45 12.19 -2.06
C ALA A 117 -5.66 13.46 -1.69
N THR A 118 -5.51 13.72 -0.39
CA THR A 118 -4.79 14.90 0.10
C THR A 118 -3.27 14.79 -0.04
N SER A 119 -2.74 13.57 -0.17
CA SER A 119 -1.31 13.28 -0.35
C SER A 119 -0.95 13.06 -1.82
N GLY A 120 -1.77 13.58 -2.75
CA GLY A 120 -1.50 13.57 -4.19
C GLY A 120 -1.93 12.29 -4.91
N ILE A 121 -1.57 12.23 -6.19
CA ILE A 121 -1.82 11.11 -7.09
C ILE A 121 -0.46 10.61 -7.59
N GLU A 122 -0.23 9.30 -7.50
CA GLU A 122 0.97 8.62 -7.93
C GLU A 122 0.63 7.55 -8.96
N ASP A 123 1.40 7.49 -10.05
CA ASP A 123 1.34 6.37 -10.99
C ASP A 123 2.22 5.24 -10.47
N ILE A 124 1.60 4.22 -9.90
CA ILE A 124 2.31 3.10 -9.25
C ILE A 124 2.93 2.15 -10.27
N CYS A 125 2.56 2.28 -11.56
CA CYS A 125 3.06 1.41 -12.62
C CYS A 125 4.55 1.61 -12.93
N HIS A 126 5.13 2.74 -12.51
CA HIS A 126 6.49 3.14 -12.83
C HIS A 126 7.38 3.30 -11.58
N GLN A 127 6.96 2.80 -10.41
CA GLN A 127 7.76 2.92 -9.18
C GLN A 127 9.16 2.28 -9.32
N ASP A 128 9.29 1.20 -10.09
CA ASP A 128 10.59 0.55 -10.36
C ASP A 128 11.53 1.41 -11.21
N GLU A 129 11.00 2.22 -12.14
CA GLU A 129 11.82 3.04 -13.06
C GLU A 129 12.52 4.20 -12.34
N ASN A 130 11.92 4.73 -11.27
CA ASN A 130 12.51 5.81 -10.46
C ASN A 130 13.61 5.32 -9.50
N SER A 131 13.70 4.01 -9.23
CA SER A 131 14.73 3.44 -8.35
C SER A 131 16.08 3.20 -9.04
N VAL A 132 16.12 3.24 -10.38
CA VAL A 132 17.32 2.92 -11.19
C VAL A 132 18.20 4.14 -11.48
N VAL A 133 17.76 5.37 -11.18
CA VAL A 133 18.56 6.60 -11.45
C VAL A 133 19.57 6.90 -10.33
N ASN A 134 20.25 5.87 -9.81
CA ASN A 134 21.41 6.08 -8.94
C ASN A 134 22.53 5.04 -9.15
N SER A 135 22.76 4.62 -10.40
CA SER A 135 23.91 3.81 -10.78
C SER A 135 24.90 4.63 -11.62
N THR A 136 25.89 5.18 -10.91
CA THR A 136 27.24 5.56 -11.36
C THR A 136 27.38 6.55 -12.52
N ASN A 137 27.49 7.84 -12.17
CA ASN A 137 28.35 8.77 -12.88
C ASN A 137 29.47 9.22 -11.92
N ALA A 138 30.55 8.44 -11.88
CA ALA A 138 31.90 8.77 -11.38
C ALA A 138 32.76 7.52 -11.60
N THR A 139 33.84 7.47 -12.37
CA THR A 139 34.65 8.45 -13.11
C THR A 139 35.22 7.71 -14.32
#